data_AF-A0AAD1EY80-F1
#
_entry.id   AF-A0AAD1EY80-F1
#
_cell.length_a   1.000
_cell.length_b   1.000
_cell.length_c   1.000
_cell.angle_alpha   90.00
_cell.angle_beta   90.00
_cell.angle_gamma   90.00
#
_symmetry.space_group_name_H-M   'P 1'
#
loop_
_entity.id
_entity.type
_entity.pdbx_description
1 polymer ?
#
loop_
_entity_poly.entity_id
_entity_poly.type
_entity_poly.pdbx_seq_one_letter_code
_entity_poly.pdbx_strand_id
1 'polypeptide(L)'
;MSSLKKSFACPLIIVSLMLLLAGCIPTIQRMWDAQPVTGTVVDGNTGEPISGATIRSITLAEDPEQTPRTAISNAKGEFTLPGESHIGFHMAMPASYMASTHWKISHPDYPDAVAETRTIAPPTGEQPRNITVPLFAEINASKVQDCPYFHYQQQLAQWLNHLDEEARYPFQDSMLTFCHDSERIEQIFSAQERGNH
;
A
#
# COMPACT_ATOMS: atom_id res chain seq x y z
N MET A 1 2.89 65.73 -1.44
CA MET A 1 2.48 64.40 -1.96
C MET A 1 3.51 63.34 -1.53
N SER A 2 3.37 62.70 -0.37
CA SER A 2 4.15 61.48 -0.02
C SER A 2 3.68 60.87 1.31
N SER A 3 2.44 60.38 1.40
CA SER A 3 2.01 59.61 2.57
C SER A 3 0.83 58.68 2.26
N LEU A 4 0.90 57.94 1.15
CA LEU A 4 -0.15 56.97 0.81
C LEU A 4 0.40 55.60 0.36
N LYS A 5 1.69 55.33 0.56
CA LYS A 5 2.33 54.06 0.18
C LYS A 5 2.56 53.08 1.35
N LYS A 6 2.37 53.51 2.61
CA LYS A 6 2.66 52.67 3.80
C LYS A 6 1.46 51.90 4.38
N SER A 7 0.22 52.24 4.02
CA SER A 7 -0.97 51.68 4.70
C SER A 7 -1.43 50.31 4.19
N PHE A 8 -1.08 49.92 2.95
CA PHE A 8 -1.50 48.63 2.38
C PHE A 8 -0.49 47.50 2.61
N ALA A 9 0.76 47.82 2.98
CA ALA A 9 1.80 46.82 3.21
C ALA A 9 1.60 46.06 4.54
N CYS A 10 1.08 46.72 5.57
CA CYS A 10 0.87 46.14 6.89
C CYS A 10 -0.18 45.01 6.93
N PRO A 11 -1.39 45.15 6.34
CA PRO A 11 -2.38 44.07 6.38
C PRO A 11 -1.93 42.84 5.57
N LEU A 12 -1.24 43.01 4.43
CA LEU A 12 -0.72 41.89 3.64
C LEU A 12 0.35 41.09 4.39
N ILE A 13 1.22 41.76 5.14
CA ILE A 13 2.23 41.09 5.97
C ILE A 13 1.57 40.35 7.14
N ILE A 14 0.56 40.95 7.79
CA ILE A 14 -0.16 40.33 8.91
C ILE A 14 -0.94 39.09 8.45
N VAL A 15 -1.61 39.16 7.29
CA VAL A 15 -2.32 38.00 6.72
C VAL A 15 -1.35 36.89 6.34
N SER A 16 -0.21 37.22 5.72
CA SER A 16 0.84 36.24 5.40
C SER A 16 1.43 35.59 6.66
N LEU A 17 1.67 36.38 7.71
CA LEU A 17 2.18 35.88 8.99
C LEU A 17 1.14 35.00 9.72
N MET A 18 -0.14 35.33 9.65
CA MET A 18 -1.22 34.50 10.20
C MET A 18 -1.38 33.18 9.43
N LEU A 19 -1.23 33.18 8.11
CA LEU A 19 -1.22 31.96 7.29
C LEU A 19 -0.02 31.07 7.61
N LEU A 20 1.16 31.66 7.85
CA LEU A 20 2.35 30.94 8.31
C LEU A 20 2.16 30.30 9.69
N LEU A 21 1.50 31.01 10.62
CA LEU A 21 1.20 30.50 11.97
C LEU A 21 0.11 29.43 11.98
N ALA A 22 -0.85 29.49 11.04
CA ALA A 22 -1.91 28.49 10.90
C ALA A 22 -1.45 27.20 10.21
N GLY A 23 -0.25 27.17 9.62
CA GLY A 23 0.32 25.98 8.99
C GLY A 23 -0.41 25.49 7.74
N CYS A 24 -1.29 26.32 7.16
CA CYS A 24 -2.06 26.01 5.96
C CYS A 24 -1.64 26.96 4.83
N ILE A 25 -0.59 26.60 4.10
CA ILE A 25 -0.16 27.36 2.93
C ILE A 25 -0.91 26.79 1.71
N PRO A 26 -1.73 27.58 1.00
CA PRO A 26 -2.33 27.13 -0.24
C PRO A 26 -1.22 26.98 -1.29
N THR A 27 -1.08 25.78 -1.84
CA THR A 27 -0.09 25.48 -2.87
C THR A 27 -0.78 24.92 -4.12
N ILE A 28 -0.23 25.25 -5.28
CA ILE A 28 -0.54 24.55 -6.53
C ILE A 28 0.60 23.56 -6.72
N GLN A 29 0.30 22.28 -6.55
CA GLN A 29 1.30 21.22 -6.69
C GLN A 29 0.67 20.01 -7.35
N ARG A 30 1.53 19.14 -7.89
CA ARG A 30 1.10 17.82 -8.33
C ARG A 30 0.75 17.00 -7.10
N MET A 31 -0.39 16.32 -7.14
CA MET A 31 -0.73 15.26 -6.20
C MET A 31 -0.95 13.97 -6.95
N TRP A 32 -0.52 12.88 -6.32
CA TRP A 32 -0.72 11.54 -6.83
C TRP A 32 -2.01 10.96 -6.28
N ASP A 33 -2.94 10.70 -7.18
CA ASP A 33 -4.19 9.99 -6.89
C ASP A 33 -3.91 8.51 -6.66
N ALA A 34 -2.95 7.97 -7.42
CA ALA A 34 -2.48 6.61 -7.28
C ALA A 34 -0.98 6.51 -7.54
N GLN A 35 -0.25 5.87 -6.63
CA GLN A 35 1.19 5.68 -6.79
C GLN A 35 1.49 4.55 -7.80
N PRO A 36 2.60 4.65 -8.55
CA PRO A 36 3.01 3.60 -9.48
C PRO A 36 3.48 2.36 -8.70
N VAL A 37 3.01 1.19 -9.14
CA VAL A 37 3.40 -0.10 -8.57
C VAL A 37 3.90 -1.01 -9.67
N THR A 38 5.10 -1.55 -9.50
CA THR A 38 5.66 -2.62 -10.31
C THR A 38 5.85 -3.85 -9.45
N GLY A 39 5.98 -5.01 -10.08
CA GLY A 39 6.32 -6.19 -9.34
C GLY A 39 6.46 -7.43 -10.18
N THR A 40 6.74 -8.52 -9.49
CA THR A 40 6.81 -9.86 -10.07
C THR A 40 5.90 -10.81 -9.29
N VAL A 41 5.29 -11.76 -9.99
CA VAL A 41 4.54 -12.87 -9.41
C VAL A 41 5.35 -14.13 -9.65
N VAL A 42 5.62 -14.89 -8.59
CA VAL A 42 6.47 -16.08 -8.62
C VAL A 42 5.79 -17.24 -7.92
N ASP A 43 6.15 -18.46 -8.30
CA ASP A 43 5.82 -19.65 -7.52
C ASP A 43 6.67 -19.66 -6.24
N GLY A 44 6.01 -19.73 -5.09
CA GLY A 44 6.68 -19.65 -3.79
C GLY A 44 7.52 -20.89 -3.46
N ASN A 45 7.30 -22.02 -4.14
CA ASN A 45 8.07 -23.26 -3.94
C ASN A 45 9.25 -23.36 -4.92
N THR A 46 9.06 -22.99 -6.18
CA THR A 46 10.10 -23.15 -7.23
C THR A 46 10.86 -21.86 -7.52
N GLY A 47 10.29 -20.69 -7.21
CA GLY A 47 10.81 -19.38 -7.60
C GLY A 47 10.58 -19.04 -9.08
N GLU A 48 9.88 -19.87 -9.83
CA GLU A 48 9.60 -19.64 -11.25
C GLU A 48 8.58 -18.51 -11.44
N PRO A 49 8.69 -17.70 -12.50
CA PRO A 49 7.74 -16.64 -12.78
C PRO A 49 6.36 -17.17 -13.18
N ILE A 50 5.29 -16.56 -12.66
CA ILE A 50 3.90 -16.92 -12.98
C ILE A 50 3.30 -15.89 -13.93
N SER A 51 2.97 -16.33 -15.15
CA SER A 51 2.30 -15.54 -16.17
C SER A 51 0.78 -15.60 -16.02
N GLY A 52 0.06 -14.53 -16.36
CA GLY A 52 -1.41 -14.52 -16.41
C GLY A 52 -2.09 -14.33 -15.05
N ALA A 53 -1.34 -14.03 -13.99
CA ALA A 53 -1.92 -13.67 -12.70
C ALA A 53 -2.59 -12.31 -12.80
N THR A 54 -3.80 -12.18 -12.26
CA THR A 54 -4.55 -10.92 -12.19
C THR A 54 -4.29 -10.25 -10.85
N ILE A 55 -3.70 -9.06 -10.90
CA ILE A 55 -3.42 -8.18 -9.75
C ILE A 55 -4.50 -7.11 -9.71
N ARG A 56 -5.23 -6.98 -8.61
CA ARG A 56 -6.31 -6.00 -8.47
C ARG A 56 -6.24 -5.26 -7.13
N SER A 57 -6.36 -3.95 -7.14
CA SER A 57 -6.49 -3.18 -5.89
C SER A 57 -7.81 -3.50 -5.21
N ILE A 58 -7.78 -3.68 -3.90
CA ILE A 58 -8.96 -3.86 -3.07
C ILE A 58 -8.97 -2.79 -1.97
N THR A 59 -10.15 -2.31 -1.61
CA THR A 59 -10.34 -1.41 -0.48
C THR A 59 -11.01 -2.19 0.65
N LEU A 60 -10.56 -1.95 1.89
CA LEU A 60 -11.17 -2.58 3.07
C LEU A 60 -12.54 -1.98 3.41
N ALA A 61 -12.73 -0.71 3.09
CA ALA A 61 -14.02 -0.07 3.04
C ALA A 61 -14.46 -0.05 1.57
N GLU A 62 -15.65 -0.57 1.25
CA GLU A 62 -16.25 -0.40 -0.07
C GLU A 62 -16.47 1.11 -0.30
N ASP A 63 -15.52 1.77 -0.93
CA ASP A 63 -15.74 3.07 -1.55
C ASP A 63 -16.29 2.80 -2.95
N PRO A 64 -17.61 2.94 -3.17
CA PRO A 64 -18.24 2.58 -4.43
C PRO A 64 -17.78 3.47 -5.61
N GLU A 65 -17.11 4.59 -5.35
CA GLU A 65 -16.61 5.49 -6.40
C GLU A 65 -15.20 5.12 -6.89
N GLN A 66 -14.47 4.27 -6.14
CA GLN A 66 -13.10 3.94 -6.47
C GLN A 66 -13.02 2.74 -7.42
N THR A 67 -12.71 3.01 -8.70
CA THR A 67 -12.53 1.93 -9.68
C THR A 67 -11.25 1.14 -9.35
N PRO A 68 -11.33 -0.19 -9.16
CA PRO A 68 -10.16 -0.97 -8.80
C PRO A 68 -9.16 -1.03 -9.95
N ARG A 69 -7.92 -0.66 -9.66
CA ARG A 69 -6.80 -0.74 -10.61
C ARG A 69 -6.43 -2.20 -10.81
N THR A 70 -6.27 -2.62 -12.06
CA THR A 70 -6.02 -4.02 -12.41
C THR A 70 -4.84 -4.14 -13.37
N ALA A 71 -4.01 -5.17 -13.21
CA ALA A 71 -2.94 -5.55 -14.12
C ALA A 71 -2.86 -7.08 -14.26
N ILE A 72 -2.21 -7.54 -15.33
CA ILE A 72 -1.98 -8.97 -15.59
C ILE A 72 -0.47 -9.19 -15.70
N SER A 73 0.06 -10.23 -15.04
CA SER A 73 1.47 -10.58 -15.14
C SER A 73 1.83 -11.11 -16.53
N ASN A 74 2.99 -10.69 -17.05
CA ASN A 74 3.50 -11.11 -18.35
C ASN A 74 4.19 -12.49 -18.28
N ALA A 75 4.79 -12.94 -19.39
CA ALA A 75 5.52 -14.22 -19.48
C ALA A 75 6.71 -14.36 -18.52
N LYS A 76 7.22 -13.25 -17.97
CA LYS A 76 8.27 -13.20 -16.95
C LYS A 76 7.71 -12.99 -15.54
N GLY A 77 6.40 -13.08 -15.37
CA GLY A 77 5.71 -12.81 -14.11
C GLY A 77 5.67 -11.33 -13.73
N GLU A 78 6.16 -10.42 -14.57
CA GLU A 78 6.22 -8.99 -14.25
C GLU A 78 4.86 -8.31 -14.49
N PHE A 79 4.51 -7.34 -13.66
CA PHE A 79 3.35 -6.47 -13.85
C PHE A 79 3.68 -5.01 -13.57
N THR A 80 2.92 -4.11 -14.20
CA THR A 80 3.05 -2.67 -14.02
C THR A 80 1.67 -2.03 -13.90
N LEU A 81 1.49 -1.24 -12.85
CA LEU A 81 0.33 -0.41 -12.57
C LEU A 81 0.78 1.05 -12.60
N PRO A 82 0.53 1.79 -13.71
CA PRO A 82 1.04 3.14 -13.91
C PRO A 82 0.40 4.13 -12.93
N GLY A 83 1.19 5.01 -12.33
CA GLY A 83 0.67 6.00 -11.38
C GLY A 83 -0.21 7.04 -12.06
N GLU A 84 -1.12 7.61 -11.28
CA GLU A 84 -2.07 8.66 -11.71
C GLU A 84 -1.87 9.89 -10.84
N SER A 85 -1.79 11.06 -11.47
CA SER A 85 -1.59 12.32 -10.77
C SER A 85 -2.34 13.45 -11.45
N HIS A 86 -2.74 14.44 -10.64
CA HIS A 86 -3.32 15.68 -11.11
C HIS A 86 -2.57 16.88 -10.51
N ILE A 87 -2.77 18.06 -11.11
CA ILE A 87 -2.33 19.33 -10.53
C ILE A 87 -3.56 19.99 -9.93
N GLY A 88 -3.51 20.28 -8.64
CA GLY A 88 -4.63 20.85 -7.90
C GLY A 88 -4.19 21.89 -6.89
N PHE A 89 -5.17 22.64 -6.38
CA PHE A 89 -4.98 23.48 -5.21
C PHE A 89 -5.08 22.61 -3.96
N HIS A 90 -4.04 22.61 -3.14
CA HIS A 90 -4.00 21.84 -1.90
C HIS A 90 -3.50 22.71 -0.75
N MET A 91 -4.00 22.42 0.45
CA MET A 91 -3.45 23.02 1.67
C MET A 91 -2.28 22.16 2.12
N ALA A 92 -1.07 22.72 2.09
CA ALA A 92 0.08 22.06 2.69
C ALA A 92 -0.13 22.01 4.21
N MET A 93 -0.30 20.81 4.76
CA MET A 93 -0.32 20.55 6.20
C MET A 93 0.98 19.83 6.60
N PRO A 94 1.57 20.13 7.77
CA PRO A 94 2.82 19.49 8.21
C PRO A 94 2.64 18.04 8.68
N ALA A 95 1.41 17.51 8.69
CA ALA A 95 1.14 16.14 9.09
C ALA A 95 1.41 15.16 7.95
N SER A 96 2.13 14.08 8.25
CA SER A 96 2.32 12.94 7.36
C SER A 96 1.85 11.65 8.01
N TYR A 97 1.26 10.75 7.23
CA TYR A 97 0.88 9.41 7.68
C TYR A 97 1.20 8.37 6.59
N MET A 98 1.20 7.09 6.99
CA MET A 98 1.32 5.96 6.05
C MET A 98 -0.06 5.61 5.49
N ALA A 99 -0.20 5.72 4.18
CA ALA A 99 -1.37 5.23 3.45
C ALA A 99 -1.06 3.86 2.84
N SER A 100 -1.92 2.89 3.11
CA SER A 100 -1.79 1.51 2.62
C SER A 100 -2.72 1.27 1.44
N THR A 101 -2.21 0.60 0.41
CA THR A 101 -3.00 0.06 -0.70
C THR A 101 -2.89 -1.45 -0.69
N HIS A 102 -4.04 -2.11 -0.77
CA HIS A 102 -4.14 -3.56 -0.71
C HIS A 102 -4.36 -4.14 -2.10
N TRP A 103 -3.73 -5.28 -2.35
CA TRP A 103 -3.75 -5.97 -3.63
C TRP A 103 -4.23 -7.39 -3.44
N LYS A 104 -5.21 -7.81 -4.24
CA LYS A 104 -5.57 -9.21 -4.42
C LYS A 104 -4.90 -9.74 -5.68
N ILE A 105 -4.23 -10.86 -5.57
CA ILE A 105 -3.60 -11.56 -6.69
C ILE A 105 -4.32 -12.89 -6.87
N SER A 106 -4.78 -13.15 -8.09
CA SER A 106 -5.55 -14.35 -8.43
C SER A 106 -5.01 -15.02 -9.69
N HIS A 107 -4.97 -16.34 -9.71
CA HIS A 107 -4.57 -17.16 -10.86
C HIS A 107 -5.42 -18.43 -10.88
N PRO A 108 -5.78 -19.01 -12.04
CA PRO A 108 -6.60 -20.22 -12.09
C PRO A 108 -5.99 -21.42 -11.35
N ASP A 109 -4.66 -21.54 -11.41
CA ASP A 109 -3.92 -22.68 -10.83
C ASP A 109 -3.45 -22.45 -9.40
N TYR A 110 -3.66 -21.25 -8.83
CA TYR A 110 -3.22 -20.92 -7.48
C TYR A 110 -4.38 -20.34 -6.66
N PRO A 111 -4.47 -20.70 -5.37
CA PRO A 111 -5.31 -19.98 -4.44
C PRO A 111 -4.99 -18.47 -4.37
N ASP A 112 -6.00 -17.68 -4.04
CA ASP A 112 -5.88 -16.22 -3.98
C ASP A 112 -4.83 -15.78 -2.94
N ALA A 113 -4.02 -14.80 -3.34
CA ALA A 113 -2.98 -14.17 -2.53
C ALA A 113 -3.29 -12.69 -2.27
N VAL A 114 -2.61 -12.14 -1.27
CA VAL A 114 -2.72 -10.72 -0.91
C VAL A 114 -1.36 -10.06 -0.71
N ALA A 115 -1.28 -8.78 -1.06
CA ALA A 115 -0.11 -7.94 -0.82
C ALA A 115 -0.52 -6.53 -0.40
N GLU A 116 0.42 -5.78 0.19
CA GLU A 116 0.24 -4.39 0.60
C GLU A 116 1.39 -3.53 0.05
N THR A 117 1.06 -2.31 -0.36
CA THR A 117 2.04 -1.27 -0.64
C THR A 117 1.74 -0.03 0.19
N ARG A 118 2.78 0.60 0.74
CA ARG A 118 2.64 1.76 1.63
C ARG A 118 3.26 3.01 1.05
N THR A 119 2.59 4.14 1.23
CA THR A 119 3.04 5.43 0.67
C THR A 119 2.87 6.52 1.70
N ILE A 120 3.73 7.54 1.64
CA ILE A 120 3.62 8.73 2.48
C ILE A 120 2.46 9.58 1.94
N ALA A 121 1.49 9.86 2.80
CA ALA A 121 0.47 10.87 2.58
C ALA A 121 0.82 12.13 3.38
N PRO A 122 0.60 13.36 2.85
CA PRO A 122 0.00 13.65 1.55
C PRO A 122 0.93 13.27 0.38
N PRO A 123 0.37 12.74 -0.74
CA PRO A 123 1.16 12.15 -1.82
C PRO A 123 1.62 13.22 -2.82
N THR A 124 2.48 14.14 -2.37
CA THR A 124 2.97 15.27 -3.18
C THR A 124 4.13 14.89 -4.13
N GLY A 125 4.76 13.74 -3.89
CA GLY A 125 5.84 13.19 -4.70
C GLY A 125 5.52 11.79 -5.24
N GLU A 126 6.19 11.43 -6.33
CA GLU A 126 6.14 10.08 -6.87
C GLU A 126 6.85 9.12 -5.93
N GLN A 127 6.19 8.02 -5.61
CA GLN A 127 6.66 7.01 -4.68
C GLN A 127 6.49 5.63 -5.32
N PRO A 128 7.36 5.27 -6.28
CA PRO A 128 7.29 3.97 -6.92
C PRO A 128 7.47 2.86 -5.90
N ARG A 129 6.71 1.78 -6.07
CA ARG A 129 6.78 0.58 -5.25
C ARG A 129 7.06 -0.62 -6.11
N ASN A 130 8.02 -1.44 -5.67
CA ASN A 130 8.32 -2.71 -6.28
C ASN A 130 8.00 -3.83 -5.29
N ILE A 131 7.20 -4.81 -5.69
CA ILE A 131 6.79 -5.93 -4.83
C ILE A 131 6.98 -7.27 -5.55
N THR A 132 7.38 -8.29 -4.80
CA THR A 132 7.47 -9.67 -5.30
C THR A 132 6.42 -10.52 -4.59
N VAL A 133 5.40 -10.98 -5.31
CA VAL A 133 4.29 -11.72 -4.71
C VAL A 133 4.46 -13.22 -4.98
N PRO A 134 4.73 -14.05 -3.96
CA PRO A 134 4.71 -15.49 -4.12
C PRO A 134 3.27 -16.00 -4.13
N LEU A 135 2.97 -16.94 -5.04
CA LEU A 135 1.77 -17.78 -5.01
C LEU A 135 2.15 -19.20 -4.62
N PHE A 136 1.28 -19.86 -3.85
CA PHE A 136 1.54 -21.20 -3.34
C PHE A 136 0.45 -22.15 -3.83
N ALA A 137 0.81 -23.13 -4.65
CA ALA A 137 -0.16 -24.09 -5.21
C ALA A 137 -0.78 -24.99 -4.14
N GLU A 138 0.00 -25.33 -3.11
CA GLU A 138 -0.39 -26.26 -2.05
C GLU A 138 -0.66 -25.53 -0.72
N ILE A 139 -1.66 -24.63 -0.71
CA ILE A 139 -2.20 -24.11 0.55
C ILE A 139 -3.51 -24.79 0.91
N ASN A 140 -3.75 -24.95 2.21
CA ASN A 140 -5.06 -25.33 2.71
C ASN A 140 -6.08 -24.23 2.34
N ALA A 141 -6.97 -24.52 1.40
CA ALA A 141 -8.00 -23.57 0.94
C ALA A 141 -9.19 -23.44 1.90
N SER A 142 -9.14 -24.11 3.06
CA SER A 142 -10.17 -24.00 4.09
C SER A 142 -10.26 -22.55 4.58
N LYS A 143 -11.42 -21.92 4.39
CA LYS A 143 -11.62 -20.54 4.86
C LYS A 143 -11.65 -20.53 6.39
N VAL A 144 -10.76 -19.76 7.00
CA VAL A 144 -10.87 -19.41 8.42
C VAL A 144 -11.89 -18.28 8.53
N GLN A 145 -12.83 -18.43 9.45
CA GLN A 145 -13.85 -17.40 9.71
C GLN A 145 -13.16 -16.07 10.03
N ASP A 146 -13.60 -15.00 9.37
CA ASP A 146 -13.08 -13.63 9.52
C ASP A 146 -11.61 -13.41 9.10
N CYS A 147 -10.99 -14.38 8.40
CA CYS A 147 -9.61 -14.31 7.91
C CYS A 147 -9.41 -15.18 6.64
N PRO A 148 -9.94 -14.76 5.48
CA PRO A 148 -9.96 -15.59 4.26
C PRO A 148 -8.57 -15.90 3.68
N TYR A 149 -7.55 -15.13 4.04
CA TYR A 149 -6.16 -15.30 3.57
C TYR A 149 -5.23 -15.88 4.64
N PHE A 150 -5.78 -16.42 5.73
CA PHE A 150 -5.00 -16.93 6.86
C PHE A 150 -3.90 -17.92 6.45
N HIS A 151 -4.26 -18.97 5.70
CA HIS A 151 -3.30 -20.00 5.29
C HIS A 151 -2.26 -19.48 4.30
N TYR A 152 -2.64 -18.54 3.43
CA TYR A 152 -1.70 -17.85 2.56
C TYR A 152 -0.67 -17.07 3.39
N GLN A 153 -1.12 -16.27 4.35
CA GLN A 153 -0.25 -15.46 5.22
C GLN A 153 0.68 -16.35 6.07
N GLN A 154 0.20 -17.49 6.55
CA GLN A 154 1.00 -18.47 7.27
C GLN A 154 2.16 -19.01 6.41
N GLN A 155 1.89 -19.38 5.16
CA GLN A 155 2.92 -19.87 4.25
C GLN A 155 3.85 -18.75 3.77
N LEU A 156 3.31 -17.55 3.56
CA LEU A 156 4.10 -16.37 3.26
C LEU A 156 5.10 -16.08 4.38
N ALA A 157 4.71 -16.12 5.65
CA ALA A 157 5.63 -15.93 6.79
C ALA A 157 6.78 -16.94 6.77
N GLN A 158 6.48 -18.21 6.48
CA GLN A 158 7.51 -19.25 6.34
C GLN A 158 8.45 -18.98 5.16
N TRP A 159 7.90 -18.54 4.02
CA TRP A 159 8.69 -18.17 2.85
C TRP A 159 9.61 -16.97 3.13
N LEU A 160 9.11 -15.95 3.82
CA LEU A 160 9.88 -14.75 4.20
C LEU A 160 11.05 -15.04 5.15
N ASN A 161 10.95 -16.07 5.99
CA ASN A 161 12.06 -16.47 6.86
C ASN A 161 13.30 -16.91 6.08
N HIS A 162 13.14 -17.32 4.81
CA HIS A 162 14.22 -17.70 3.91
C HIS A 162 14.83 -16.50 3.17
N LEU A 163 14.23 -15.30 3.28
CA LEU A 163 14.69 -14.09 2.64
C LEU A 163 15.47 -13.20 3.61
N ASP A 164 16.37 -12.38 3.08
CA ASP A 164 17.08 -11.35 3.84
C ASP A 164 16.11 -10.32 4.45
N GLU A 165 16.48 -9.70 5.58
CA GLU A 165 15.61 -8.75 6.32
C GLU A 165 15.05 -7.63 5.45
N GLU A 166 15.83 -7.12 4.49
CA GLU A 166 15.42 -6.03 3.58
C GLU A 166 14.29 -6.46 2.63
N ALA A 167 14.22 -7.75 2.28
CA ALA A 167 13.15 -8.33 1.46
C ALA A 167 11.88 -8.66 2.27
N ARG A 168 11.93 -8.62 3.61
CA ARG A 168 10.77 -8.88 4.49
C ARG A 168 9.91 -7.65 4.77
N TYR A 169 10.46 -6.46 4.61
CA TYR A 169 9.81 -5.18 4.93
C TYR A 169 8.44 -4.93 4.27
N PRO A 170 8.16 -5.39 3.02
CA PRO A 170 6.84 -5.20 2.40
C PRO A 170 5.73 -6.06 3.03
N PHE A 171 6.10 -7.09 3.80
CA PHE A 171 5.17 -8.14 4.23
C PHE A 171 4.94 -8.22 5.74
N GLN A 172 5.81 -7.59 6.54
CA GLN A 172 5.72 -7.66 8.01
C GLN A 172 4.42 -7.08 8.58
N ASP A 173 3.82 -6.07 7.96
CA ASP A 173 2.60 -5.44 8.48
C ASP A 173 1.33 -5.80 7.71
N SER A 174 1.44 -6.47 6.56
CA SER A 174 0.26 -6.85 5.74
C SER A 174 -0.44 -8.11 6.25
N MET A 175 0.17 -8.81 7.21
CA MET A 175 -0.42 -9.99 7.83
C MET A 175 -1.63 -9.66 8.72
N LEU A 176 -1.68 -8.47 9.31
CA LEU A 176 -2.72 -8.09 10.28
C LEU A 176 -3.92 -7.39 9.64
N THR A 177 -3.77 -6.86 8.42
CA THR A 177 -4.72 -5.89 7.87
C THR A 177 -5.95 -6.52 7.21
N PHE A 178 -5.90 -7.81 6.85
CA PHE A 178 -7.00 -8.51 6.13
C PHE A 178 -7.83 -9.45 6.99
N CYS A 179 -7.55 -9.51 8.29
CA CYS A 179 -8.30 -10.33 9.23
C CYS A 179 -8.90 -9.41 10.29
N HIS A 180 -10.19 -9.57 10.55
CA HIS A 180 -10.94 -8.61 11.37
C HIS A 180 -10.52 -8.58 12.85
N ASP A 181 -9.62 -9.46 13.28
CA ASP A 181 -9.19 -9.61 14.67
C ASP A 181 -7.66 -9.83 14.77
N SER A 182 -6.94 -8.75 15.04
CA SER A 182 -5.48 -8.75 15.20
C SER A 182 -5.02 -9.49 16.46
N GLU A 183 -5.82 -9.50 17.55
CA GLU A 183 -5.48 -10.20 18.79
C GLU A 183 -5.50 -11.73 18.60
N ARG A 184 -6.46 -12.22 17.81
CA ARG A 184 -6.54 -13.66 17.51
C ARG A 184 -5.39 -14.15 16.64
N ILE A 185 -4.84 -13.28 15.79
CA ILE A 185 -3.66 -13.59 14.98
C ILE A 185 -2.40 -13.72 15.84
N GLU A 186 -2.16 -12.80 16.78
CA GLU A 186 -1.03 -12.89 17.71
C GLU A 186 -1.10 -14.16 18.57
N GLN A 187 -2.31 -14.60 18.96
CA GLN A 187 -2.52 -15.86 19.66
C GLN A 187 -2.18 -17.09 18.80
N ILE A 188 -2.46 -17.06 17.49
CA ILE A 188 -2.14 -18.16 16.59
C ILE A 188 -0.64 -18.21 16.30
N PHE A 189 0.01 -17.08 16.03
CA PHE A 189 1.46 -17.02 15.85
C PHE A 189 2.22 -17.43 17.12
N SER A 190 1.79 -16.96 18.31
CA SER A 190 2.41 -17.34 19.58
C SER A 190 2.12 -18.78 20.04
N ALA A 191 1.06 -19.41 19.53
CA ALA A 191 0.80 -20.84 19.75
C ALA A 191 1.75 -21.71 18.89
N GLN A 192 2.11 -21.24 17.70
CA GLN A 192 3.00 -21.94 16.78
C GLN A 192 4.47 -21.89 17.25
N GLU A 193 4.91 -20.78 17.85
CA GLU A 193 6.23 -20.68 18.50
C GLU A 193 6.37 -21.62 19.71
N ARG A 194 5.28 -21.85 20.45
CA ARG A 194 5.25 -22.78 21.59
C ARG A 194 5.18 -24.26 21.20
N GLY A 195 4.79 -24.58 19.96
CA GLY A 195 4.72 -25.95 19.46
C GLY A 195 6.04 -26.50 18.88
N ASN A 196 7.08 -25.66 18.78
CA ASN A 196 8.40 -25.99 18.24
C ASN A 196 9.48 -26.17 19.33
N HIS A 197 9.08 -26.36 20.59
CA HIS A 197 9.96 -26.69 21.72
C HIS A 197 9.64 -28.06 22.32
#